data_AF-A0A924WFF3-F1
#
_entry.id   AF-A0A924WFF3-F1
#
_cell.length_a   1.000
_cell.length_b   1.000
_cell.length_c   1.000
_cell.angle_alpha   90.00
_cell.angle_beta   90.00
_cell.angle_gamma   90.00
#
_symmetry.space_group_name_H-M   'P 1'
#
loop_
_entity.id
_entity.type
_entity.pdbx_description
1 polymer ?
#
loop_
_entity_poly.entity_id
_entity_poly.type
_entity_poly.pdbx_seq_one_letter_code
_entity_poly.pdbx_strand_id
1 'polypeptide(L)'
;MSVLEMKGELHDLLAQVNEESHLEKIRAFMLRLLSATDSKSEYDGLTEEQYAELLLAIEESEDEENLVSSEEVFKRFGQWIGK
;
A
#
# COMPACT_ATOMS: atom_id res chain seq x y z
N MET A 1 -11.13 -7.29 -17.49
CA MET A 1 -11.96 -7.27 -16.27
C MET A 1 -11.34 -6.27 -15.33
N SER A 2 -12.04 -5.17 -15.06
CA SER A 2 -11.60 -4.16 -14.09
C SER A 2 -11.76 -4.68 -12.67
N VAL A 3 -11.01 -4.10 -11.73
CA VAL A 3 -11.11 -4.42 -10.31
C VAL A 3 -12.52 -4.23 -9.77
N LEU A 4 -13.26 -3.25 -10.31
CA LEU A 4 -14.66 -2.98 -9.95
C LEU A 4 -15.61 -4.08 -10.42
N GLU A 5 -15.41 -4.60 -11.62
CA GLU A 5 -16.20 -5.73 -12.15
C GLU A 5 -16.01 -6.98 -11.29
N MET A 6 -14.76 -7.29 -10.93
CA MET A 6 -14.42 -8.44 -10.10
C MET A 6 -15.00 -8.35 -8.68
N LYS A 7 -15.02 -7.13 -8.10
CA LYS A 7 -15.65 -6.88 -6.79
C LYS A 7 -17.17 -7.07 -6.84
N GLY A 8 -17.80 -6.64 -7.94
CA GLY A 8 -19.24 -6.84 -8.16
C GLY A 8 -19.60 -8.31 -8.26
N GLU A 9 -18.89 -9.08 -9.08
CA GLU A 9 -19.11 -10.52 -9.25
C GLU A 9 -18.91 -11.30 -7.93
N LEU A 10 -17.91 -10.92 -7.13
CA LEU A 10 -17.70 -11.54 -5.81
C LEU A 10 -18.84 -11.24 -4.85
N HIS A 11 -19.37 -10.02 -4.86
CA HIS A 11 -20.50 -9.63 -4.02
C HIS A 11 -21.77 -10.42 -4.38
N ASP A 12 -22.05 -10.58 -5.67
CA ASP A 12 -23.19 -11.35 -6.17
C ASP A 12 -23.08 -12.84 -5.80
N LEU A 13 -21.86 -13.39 -5.86
CA LEU A 13 -21.59 -14.77 -5.45
C LEU A 13 -21.81 -14.96 -3.94
N LEU A 14 -21.32 -14.04 -3.12
CA LEU A 14 -21.51 -14.10 -1.66
C LEU A 14 -23.00 -13.94 -1.27
N ALA A 15 -23.75 -13.10 -1.98
CA ALA A 15 -25.17 -12.88 -1.74
C ALA A 15 -26.04 -14.12 -2.01
N GLN A 16 -25.55 -15.07 -2.81
CA GLN A 16 -26.25 -16.33 -3.09
C GLN A 16 -25.98 -17.43 -2.04
N VAL A 17 -25.03 -17.21 -1.12
CA VAL A 17 -24.69 -18.18 -0.08
C VAL A 17 -25.63 -18.03 1.11
N ASN A 18 -26.57 -18.96 1.26
CA ASN A 18 -27.55 -18.95 2.35
C ASN A 18 -27.06 -19.58 3.67
N GLU A 19 -25.86 -20.15 3.67
CA GLU A 19 -25.32 -20.87 4.84
C GLU A 19 -24.13 -20.13 5.42
N GLU A 20 -24.30 -19.62 6.64
CA GLU A 20 -23.29 -18.86 7.38
C GLU A 20 -21.96 -19.61 7.53
N SER A 21 -22.00 -20.94 7.66
CA SER A 21 -20.82 -21.80 7.77
C SER A 21 -19.91 -21.71 6.53
N HIS A 22 -20.49 -21.45 5.35
CA HIS A 22 -19.76 -21.27 4.10
C HIS A 22 -19.17 -19.86 3.99
N LEU A 23 -19.92 -18.85 4.43
CA LEU A 23 -19.41 -17.47 4.49
C LEU A 23 -18.21 -17.35 5.44
N GLU A 24 -18.24 -18.03 6.58
CA GLU A 24 -17.11 -18.05 7.52
C GLU A 24 -15.86 -18.73 6.93
N LYS A 25 -16.03 -19.81 6.16
CA LYS A 25 -14.91 -20.45 5.44
C LYS A 25 -14.31 -19.52 4.38
N ILE A 26 -15.16 -18.81 3.63
CA ILE A 26 -14.70 -17.84 2.62
C ILE A 26 -13.98 -16.67 3.29
N ARG A 27 -14.52 -16.15 4.40
CA ARG A 27 -13.88 -15.11 5.21
C ARG A 27 -12.51 -15.55 5.74
N ALA A 28 -12.41 -16.76 6.30
CA ALA A 28 -11.15 -17.31 6.78
C ALA A 28 -10.13 -17.51 5.65
N PHE A 29 -10.58 -17.95 4.46
CA PHE A 29 -9.71 -18.08 3.28
C PHE A 29 -9.21 -16.71 2.78
N MET A 30 -10.09 -15.70 2.69
CA MET A 30 -9.69 -14.34 2.31
C MET A 30 -8.71 -13.74 3.32
N LEU A 31 -8.97 -13.89 4.62
CA LEU A 31 -8.04 -13.44 5.66
C LEU A 31 -6.70 -14.16 5.57
N ARG A 32 -6.69 -15.45 5.25
CA ARG A 32 -5.45 -16.21 5.05
C ARG A 32 -4.66 -15.72 3.83
N LEU A 33 -5.35 -15.42 2.72
CA LEU A 33 -4.71 -14.84 1.54
C LEU A 33 -4.13 -13.46 1.84
N LEU A 34 -4.91 -12.59 2.52
CA LEU A 34 -4.47 -11.27 2.94
C LEU A 34 -3.29 -11.35 3.91
N SER A 35 -3.31 -12.28 4.86
CA SER A 35 -2.19 -12.54 5.78
C SER A 35 -0.98 -13.18 5.11
N ALA A 36 -1.16 -13.86 3.97
CA ALA A 36 -0.05 -14.37 3.16
C ALA A 36 0.59 -13.27 2.31
N THR A 37 -0.13 -12.16 2.07
CA THR A 37 0.41 -10.90 1.55
C THR A 37 0.98 -9.99 2.64
N ASP A 38 0.60 -10.15 3.90
CA ASP A 38 1.15 -9.36 5.03
C ASP A 38 2.25 -10.13 5.78
N SER A 39 3.47 -9.97 5.30
CA SER A 39 4.70 -9.85 6.11
C SER A 39 5.98 -9.86 5.27
N LYS A 40 5.93 -9.48 4.00
CA LYS A 40 7.07 -8.77 3.44
C LYS A 40 6.78 -7.31 3.63
N SER A 41 7.36 -6.73 4.69
CA SER A 41 7.25 -5.30 4.91
C SER A 41 7.66 -4.60 3.62
N GLU A 42 7.06 -3.46 3.30
CA GLU A 42 7.43 -2.65 2.13
C GLU A 42 8.94 -2.25 2.16
N TYR A 43 9.63 -2.60 3.24
CA TYR A 43 11.02 -2.34 3.58
C TYR A 43 11.89 -3.60 3.68
N ASP A 44 11.38 -4.79 3.34
CA ASP A 44 12.09 -6.10 3.44
C ASP A 44 13.35 -6.20 2.55
N GLY A 45 13.64 -5.19 1.73
CA GLY A 45 14.86 -5.07 0.94
C GLY A 45 15.89 -4.09 1.50
N LEU A 46 15.57 -3.37 2.58
CA LEU A 46 16.47 -2.42 3.20
C LEU A 46 17.36 -3.11 4.24
N THR A 47 18.65 -2.76 4.26
CA THR A 47 19.51 -3.07 5.40
C THR A 47 19.04 -2.31 6.64
N GLU A 48 19.47 -2.72 7.82
CA GLU A 48 19.17 -2.00 9.07
C GLU A 48 19.59 -0.52 8.99
N GLU A 49 20.72 -0.24 8.35
CA GLU A 49 21.22 1.12 8.10
C GLU A 49 20.28 1.90 7.19
N GLN A 50 19.85 1.31 6.06
CA GLN A 50 18.94 1.96 5.13
C GLN A 50 17.56 2.21 5.73
N TYR A 51 17.09 1.30 6.59
CA TYR A 51 15.85 1.48 7.33
C TYR A 51 15.97 2.61 8.36
N ALA A 52 17.09 2.69 9.07
CA ALA A 52 17.36 3.78 10.01
C ALA A 52 17.45 5.15 9.31
N GLU A 53 18.13 5.22 8.15
CA GLU A 53 18.18 6.44 7.33
C GLU A 53 16.79 6.85 6.82
N LEU A 54 15.96 5.89 6.42
CA LEU A 54 14.60 6.17 6.00
C LEU A 54 13.75 6.75 7.14
N LEU A 55 13.81 6.16 8.33
CA LEU A 55 13.09 6.67 9.50
C LEU A 55 13.54 8.08 9.86
N LEU A 56 14.85 8.34 9.81
CA LEU A 56 15.41 9.67 10.04
C LEU A 56 14.91 10.68 9.00
N ALA A 57 14.92 10.31 7.71
CA ALA A 57 14.43 11.19 6.64
C ALA A 57 12.93 11.52 6.78
N ILE A 58 12.12 10.58 7.28
CA ILE A 58 10.71 10.82 7.58
C ILE A 58 10.59 11.85 8.71
N GLU A 59 11.31 11.65 9.82
CA GLU A 59 11.31 12.57 10.96
C GLU A 59 11.78 13.99 10.54
N GLU A 60 12.85 14.09 9.75
CA GLU A 60 13.35 15.37 9.23
C GLU A 60 12.35 16.07 8.31
N SER A 61 11.52 15.30 7.57
CA SER A 61 10.52 15.85 6.65
C SER A 61 9.28 16.43 7.34
N GLU A 62 9.05 16.08 8.62
CA GLU A 62 7.98 16.67 9.42
C GLU A 62 8.32 18.08 9.93
N ASP A 63 9.60 18.46 9.89
CA ASP A 63 10.06 19.80 10.23
C ASP A 63 9.93 20.75 9.02
N GLU A 64 9.04 21.73 9.14
CA GLU A 64 8.79 22.73 8.11
C GLU A 64 10.03 23.55 7.73
N GLU A 65 11.01 23.72 8.65
CA GLU A 65 12.26 24.43 8.37
C GLU A 65 13.16 23.65 7.38
N ASN A 66 12.99 22.33 7.29
CA ASN A 66 13.72 21.46 6.38
C ASN A 66 13.04 21.34 5.00
N LEU A 67 11.81 21.83 4.86
CA LEU A 67 11.07 21.76 3.60
C LEU A 67 11.59 22.78 2.59
N VAL A 68 11.75 22.32 1.35
CA VAL A 68 12.05 23.19 0.21
C VAL A 68 10.76 23.53 -0.55
N SER A 69 10.68 24.75 -1.07
CA SER A 69 9.53 25.17 -1.87
C SER A 69 9.38 24.29 -3.11
N SER A 70 8.13 24.09 -3.55
CA SER A 70 7.84 23.34 -4.78
C SER A 70 8.54 23.94 -6.01
N GLU A 71 8.64 25.27 -6.09
CA GLU A 71 9.38 25.96 -7.16
C GLU A 71 10.86 25.54 -7.20
N GLU A 72 11.51 25.46 -6.04
CA GLU A 72 12.90 25.03 -5.92
C GLU A 72 13.07 23.55 -6.29
N VAL A 73 12.10 22.68 -5.93
CA VAL A 73 12.07 21.27 -6.34
C VAL A 73 12.00 21.15 -7.87
N PHE A 74 11.08 21.86 -8.52
CA PHE A 74 10.95 21.86 -9.98
C PHE A 74 12.18 22.41 -10.68
N LYS A 75 12.84 23.42 -10.10
CA LYS A 75 14.10 23.94 -10.63
C LYS A 75 15.24 22.92 -10.55
N ARG A 76 15.33 22.18 -9.45
CA ARG A 76 16.40 21.17 -9.24
C ARG A 76 16.18 19.89 -10.05
N PHE A 77 14.95 19.42 -10.13
CA PHE A 77 14.64 18.10 -10.68
C PHE A 77 13.83 18.14 -11.98
N GLY A 78 13.50 19.32 -12.50
CA GLY A 78 12.67 19.50 -13.68
C GLY A 78 13.19 18.81 -14.95
N GLN A 79 14.48 18.53 -15.04
CA GLN A 79 15.05 17.74 -16.15
C GLN A 79 14.62 16.26 -16.15
N TRP A 80 14.21 15.72 -15.00
CA TRP A 80 13.77 14.33 -14.84
C TRP A 80 12.26 14.21 -14.64
N ILE A 81 11.60 15.30 -14.27
CA ILE A 81 10.14 15.41 -14.24
C ILE A 81 9.69 15.66 -15.69
N GLY A 82 9.65 14.58 -16.48
CA GLY A 82 9.16 14.62 -17.86
C GLY A 82 7.74 15.20 -17.94
N LYS A 83 7.48 15.95 -19.02
CA LYS A 83 6.13 16.40 -19.39
C LYS A 83 5.26 15.25 -19.86
#